data_AF-A0A7J3KBR9-F1
#
_entry.id   AF-A0A7J3KBR9-F1
#
_cell.length_a   1.000
_cell.length_b   1.000
_cell.length_c   1.000
_cell.angle_alpha   90.00
_cell.angle_beta   90.00
_cell.angle_gamma   90.00
#
_symmetry.space_group_name_H-M   'P 1'
#
loop_
_entity.id
_entity.type
_entity.pdbx_description
1 polymer ?
#
loop_
_entity_poly.entity_id
_entity_poly.type
_entity_poly.pdbx_seq_one_letter_code
_entity_poly.pdbx_strand_id
1 'polypeptide(L)'
;MKEEHSEVDALKKICEDVKGLGKLTDEHLAALMMLFGQRFQKAWRAVKNGMIKKYTFKPSGRVVWIVVGKERDYLVMPDVMFCSCDDFYYHVMGRKTYLCYHLIGQKIAE
;
A
#
# COMPACT_ATOMS: atom_id res chain seq x y z
N MET A 1 0.47 12.42 -15.44
CA MET A 1 1.82 12.94 -15.14
C MET A 1 1.88 13.78 -13.86
N LYS A 2 1.15 14.90 -13.70
CA LYS A 2 1.19 15.70 -12.45
C LYS A 2 0.52 15.02 -11.23
N GLU A 3 -0.62 14.38 -11.42
CA GLU A 3 -1.38 13.74 -10.32
C GLU A 3 -0.79 12.39 -9.88
N GLU A 4 -0.12 11.70 -10.80
CA GLU A 4 0.54 10.39 -10.62
C GLU A 4 1.70 10.45 -9.61
N HIS A 5 2.51 11.50 -9.73
CA HIS A 5 3.53 11.83 -8.73
C HIS A 5 2.90 12.24 -7.40
N SER A 6 1.78 12.97 -7.43
CA SER A 6 1.16 13.51 -6.22
C SER A 6 0.69 12.44 -5.23
N GLU A 7 0.03 11.37 -5.65
CA GLU A 7 -0.44 10.32 -4.72
C GLU A 7 0.72 9.56 -4.07
N VAL A 8 1.69 9.16 -4.88
CA VAL A 8 2.83 8.35 -4.43
C VAL A 8 3.76 9.17 -3.54
N ASP A 9 4.04 10.42 -3.91
CA ASP A 9 4.93 11.30 -3.16
C ASP A 9 4.28 11.75 -1.84
N ALA A 10 2.97 12.00 -1.83
CA ALA A 10 2.23 12.28 -0.59
C ALA A 10 2.22 11.08 0.35
N LEU A 11 1.99 9.87 -0.16
CA LEU A 11 2.02 8.65 0.65
C LEU A 11 3.42 8.42 1.25
N LYS A 12 4.49 8.58 0.44
CA LYS A 12 5.88 8.47 0.92
C LYS A 12 6.15 9.42 2.07
N LYS A 13 5.78 10.70 1.93
CA LYS A 13 5.96 11.71 2.97
C LYS A 13 5.27 11.33 4.27
N ILE A 14 4.02 10.89 4.20
CA ILE A 14 3.27 10.44 5.38
C ILE A 14 3.96 9.23 6.03
N CYS A 15 4.42 8.25 5.25
CA CYS A 15 5.14 7.09 5.76
C CYS A 15 6.48 7.47 6.43
N GLU A 16 7.20 8.46 5.90
CA GLU A 16 8.43 8.99 6.50
C GLU A 16 8.15 9.67 7.86
N ASP A 17 7.11 10.51 7.92
CA ASP A 17 6.68 11.16 9.15
C ASP A 17 6.28 10.13 10.22
N VAL A 18 5.54 9.08 9.82
CA VAL A 18 5.13 7.98 10.71
C VAL A 18 6.33 7.17 11.21
N LYS A 19 7.35 6.92 10.38
CA LYS A 19 8.58 6.24 10.80
C LYS A 19 9.34 7.05 11.86
N GLY A 20 9.33 8.38 11.77
CA GLY A 20 9.91 9.25 12.79
C GLY A 20 9.13 9.25 14.11
N LEU A 21 7.79 9.23 14.04
CA LEU A 21 6.91 9.29 15.22
C LEU A 21 6.59 7.92 15.86
N GLY A 22 6.79 6.84 15.12
CA GLY A 22 6.46 5.46 15.52
C GLY A 22 4.96 5.13 15.52
N LYS A 23 4.08 6.04 15.10
CA LYS A 23 2.62 5.82 15.03
C LYS A 23 1.94 6.69 13.99
N LEU A 24 0.82 6.21 13.45
CA LEU A 24 -0.14 7.03 12.69
C LEU A 24 -0.98 7.88 13.66
N THR A 25 -1.19 9.14 13.30
CA THR A 25 -2.02 10.09 14.06
C THR A 25 -3.35 10.29 13.32
N ASP A 26 -4.32 10.92 13.98
CA ASP A 26 -5.63 11.19 13.37
C ASP A 26 -5.51 12.13 12.15
N GLU A 27 -4.55 13.06 12.15
CA GLU A 27 -4.25 13.91 10.99
C GLU A 27 -3.73 13.08 9.81
N HIS A 28 -2.85 12.12 10.05
CA HIS A 28 -2.37 11.20 9.01
C HIS A 28 -3.52 10.36 8.44
N LEU A 29 -4.41 9.85 9.29
CA LEU A 29 -5.57 9.06 8.86
C LEU A 29 -6.55 9.91 8.05
N ALA A 30 -6.81 11.15 8.46
CA ALA A 30 -7.66 12.08 7.72
C ALA A 30 -7.05 12.43 6.35
N ALA A 31 -5.74 12.69 6.27
CA ALA A 31 -5.04 12.96 5.03
C ALA A 31 -5.10 11.77 4.06
N LEU A 32 -4.84 10.55 4.55
CA LEU A 32 -4.93 9.33 3.75
C LEU A 32 -6.37 9.05 3.27
N MET A 33 -7.37 9.36 4.09
CA MET A 33 -8.78 9.27 3.70
C MET A 33 -9.13 10.25 2.59
N MET A 34 -8.69 11.51 2.70
CA MET A 34 -8.92 12.54 1.68
C MET A 34 -8.24 12.18 0.36
N LEU A 35 -7.03 11.62 0.42
CA LEU A 35 -6.23 11.30 -0.76
C LEU A 35 -6.74 10.07 -1.52
N PHE A 36 -7.10 9.00 -0.81
CA PHE A 36 -7.38 7.69 -1.43
C PHE A 36 -8.82 7.20 -1.25
N GLY A 37 -9.62 7.84 -0.38
CA GLY A 37 -11.02 7.52 -0.13
C GLY A 37 -11.24 6.04 0.21
N GLN A 38 -12.13 5.39 -0.55
CA GLN A 38 -12.46 3.97 -0.38
C GLN A 38 -11.26 3.02 -0.51
N ARG A 39 -10.23 3.38 -1.29
CA ARG A 39 -9.00 2.58 -1.38
C ARG A 39 -8.26 2.57 -0.04
N PHE A 40 -8.19 3.70 0.65
CA PHE A 40 -7.60 3.75 2.00
C PHE A 40 -8.43 2.97 3.01
N GLN A 41 -9.76 3.05 3.00
CA GLN A 41 -10.60 2.25 3.91
C GLN A 41 -10.31 0.75 3.81
N LYS A 42 -10.16 0.24 2.58
CA LYS A 42 -9.79 -1.17 2.34
C LYS A 42 -8.36 -1.47 2.79
N ALA A 43 -7.41 -0.61 2.44
CA ALA A 43 -6.01 -0.73 2.84
C ALA A 43 -5.87 -0.77 4.37
N TRP A 44 -6.51 0.17 5.07
CA TRP A 44 -6.45 0.29 6.52
C TRP A 44 -7.05 -0.92 7.23
N ARG A 45 -8.18 -1.44 6.72
CA ARG A 45 -8.75 -2.71 7.21
C ARG A 45 -7.77 -3.87 7.03
N ALA A 46 -7.04 -3.94 5.91
CA ALA A 46 -6.03 -4.96 5.68
C ALA A 46 -4.86 -4.87 6.65
N VAL A 47 -4.37 -3.66 6.94
CA VAL A 47 -3.35 -3.41 7.96
C VAL A 47 -3.86 -3.88 9.34
N LYS A 48 -5.03 -3.39 9.77
CA LYS A 48 -5.60 -3.68 11.10
C LYS A 48 -5.90 -5.15 11.33
N ASN A 49 -6.27 -5.88 10.28
CA ASN A 49 -6.57 -7.31 10.36
C ASN A 49 -5.33 -8.19 10.16
N GLY A 50 -4.12 -7.60 10.08
CA GLY A 50 -2.88 -8.34 9.90
C GLY A 50 -2.82 -9.11 8.58
N MET A 51 -3.53 -8.65 7.55
CA MET A 51 -3.59 -9.30 6.23
C MET A 51 -2.36 -9.01 5.38
N ILE A 52 -1.49 -8.10 5.81
CA ILE A 52 -0.25 -7.74 5.11
C ILE A 52 0.90 -8.53 5.75
N LYS A 53 1.55 -9.37 4.95
CA LYS A 53 2.59 -10.31 5.40
C LYS A 53 3.92 -9.97 4.74
N LYS A 54 4.95 -9.83 5.56
CA LYS A 54 6.35 -9.70 5.13
C LYS A 54 7.08 -11.01 5.37
N TYR A 55 7.49 -11.69 4.31
CA TYR A 55 8.30 -12.89 4.39
C TYR A 55 9.76 -12.55 4.11
N THR A 56 10.66 -12.91 5.02
CA THR A 56 12.11 -12.78 4.82
C THR A 56 12.72 -14.17 4.72
N PHE A 57 13.13 -14.57 3.53
CA PHE A 57 13.66 -15.89 3.24
C PHE A 57 15.12 -16.00 3.69
N LYS A 58 15.48 -17.13 4.29
CA LYS A 58 16.86 -17.46 4.68
C LYS A 58 17.38 -18.61 3.82
N PRO A 59 18.69 -18.62 3.45
CA PRO A 59 19.72 -17.66 3.83
C PRO A 59 19.77 -16.38 2.96
N SER A 60 18.99 -16.31 1.88
CA SER A 60 19.13 -15.26 0.85
C SER A 60 18.81 -13.83 1.28
N GLY A 61 18.08 -13.64 2.39
CA GLY A 61 17.57 -12.34 2.80
C GLY A 61 16.46 -11.79 1.89
N ARG A 62 16.00 -12.57 0.91
CA ARG A 62 14.95 -12.13 -0.03
C ARG A 62 13.68 -11.79 0.73
N VAL A 63 13.15 -10.59 0.50
CA VAL A 63 11.87 -10.15 1.06
C VAL A 63 10.76 -10.34 0.02
N VAL A 64 9.65 -10.92 0.44
CA VAL A 64 8.41 -11.03 -0.35
C VAL A 64 7.25 -10.49 0.46
N TRP A 65 6.45 -9.62 -0.14
CA TRP A 65 5.24 -9.11 0.46
C TRP A 65 4.02 -9.80 -0.13
N ILE A 66 3.15 -10.29 0.74
CA ILE A 66 1.86 -10.88 0.38
C ILE A 66 0.76 -10.10 1.08
N VAL A 67 -0.31 -9.76 0.37
CA VAL A 67 -1.55 -9.29 0.99
C VAL A 67 -2.62 -10.36 0.83
N VAL A 68 -3.10 -10.85 1.97
CA VAL A 68 -4.13 -11.88 2.05
C VAL A 68 -5.46 -11.28 1.61
N GLY A 69 -5.99 -11.81 0.52
CA GLY A 69 -7.30 -11.43 -0.01
C GLY A 69 -8.41 -12.35 0.50
N LYS A 70 -9.63 -12.12 0.00
CA LYS A 70 -10.77 -12.99 0.29
C LYS A 70 -10.70 -14.31 -0.49
N GLU A 71 -10.31 -14.24 -1.75
CA GLU A 71 -10.33 -15.36 -2.69
C GLU A 71 -8.94 -15.96 -2.92
N ARG A 72 -7.91 -15.11 -2.86
CA ARG A 72 -6.52 -15.47 -3.10
C ARG A 72 -5.57 -14.48 -2.44
N ASP A 73 -4.33 -14.90 -2.31
CA ASP A 73 -3.22 -14.08 -1.85
C ASP A 73 -2.60 -13.31 -3.01
N TYR A 74 -2.21 -12.06 -2.76
CA TYR A 74 -1.65 -11.17 -3.77
C TYR A 74 -0.19 -10.90 -3.51
N LEU A 75 0.65 -11.16 -4.51
CA LEU A 75 2.04 -10.77 -4.51
C LEU A 75 2.14 -9.25 -4.67
N VAL A 76 2.90 -8.61 -3.78
CA VAL A 76 3.19 -7.18 -3.83
C VAL A 76 4.71 -7.00 -3.95
N MET A 77 5.13 -6.20 -4.93
CA MET A 77 6.53 -5.82 -5.13
C MET A 77 6.63 -4.30 -5.07
N PRO A 78 6.84 -3.74 -3.87
CA PRO A 78 6.67 -2.31 -3.64
C PRO A 78 7.78 -1.43 -4.25
N ASP A 79 8.96 -2.00 -4.54
CA ASP A 79 10.07 -1.28 -5.17
C ASP A 79 9.80 -0.94 -6.63
N VAL A 80 9.00 -1.78 -7.30
CA VAL A 80 8.57 -1.61 -8.69
C VAL A 80 7.08 -1.27 -8.79
N MET A 81 6.46 -0.90 -7.67
CA MET A 81 5.06 -0.49 -7.58
C MET A 81 4.08 -1.50 -8.19
N PHE A 82 4.36 -2.80 -8.06
CA PHE A 82 3.55 -3.85 -8.67
C PHE A 82 2.69 -4.59 -7.64
N CYS A 83 1.48 -4.96 -8.06
CA CYS A 83 0.62 -5.89 -7.34
C CYS A 83 -0.07 -6.86 -8.31
N SER A 84 -0.16 -8.14 -7.95
CA SER A 84 -0.80 -9.18 -8.77
C SER A 84 -2.34 -9.17 -8.72
N CYS A 85 -2.96 -8.08 -8.24
CA CYS A 85 -4.43 -7.98 -8.16
C CYS A 85 -5.05 -7.43 -9.44
N ASP A 86 -6.33 -7.76 -9.66
CA ASP A 86 -7.05 -7.32 -10.86
C ASP A 86 -7.24 -5.80 -10.89
N ASP A 87 -7.40 -5.16 -9.72
CA ASP A 87 -7.46 -3.69 -9.62
C ASP A 87 -6.20 -3.02 -10.16
N PHE A 88 -5.02 -3.61 -9.91
CA PHE A 88 -3.77 -3.14 -10.49
C PHE A 88 -3.76 -3.32 -12.02
N TYR A 89 -4.14 -4.50 -12.50
CA TYR A 89 -4.15 -4.80 -13.92
C TYR A 89 -5.12 -3.91 -14.72
N TYR A 90 -6.34 -3.69 -14.21
CA TYR A 90 -7.37 -2.95 -14.94
C TYR A 90 -7.34 -1.43 -14.71
N HIS A 91 -7.01 -0.98 -13.50
CA HIS A 91 -7.09 0.44 -13.15
C HIS A 91 -5.73 1.11 -13.08
N VAL A 92 -4.69 0.44 -12.57
CA VAL A 92 -3.35 1.06 -12.46
C VAL A 92 -2.62 1.04 -13.80
N MET A 93 -2.52 -0.12 -14.46
CA MET A 93 -1.92 -0.20 -15.80
C MET A 93 -2.75 0.57 -16.84
N GLY A 94 -4.07 0.65 -16.63
CA GLY A 94 -4.99 1.46 -17.44
C GLY A 94 -4.95 2.97 -17.15
N ARG A 95 -4.10 3.44 -16.22
CA ARG A 95 -3.95 4.85 -15.79
C ARG A 95 -5.25 5.50 -15.28
N LYS A 96 -6.16 4.70 -14.72
CA LYS A 96 -7.41 5.16 -14.09
C LYS A 96 -7.22 5.46 -12.60
N THR A 97 -6.28 4.77 -11.95
CA THR A 97 -5.84 5.01 -10.56
C THR A 97 -4.33 4.79 -10.47
N TYR A 98 -3.66 5.33 -9.45
CA TYR A 98 -2.19 5.19 -9.35
C TYR A 98 -1.75 4.07 -8.41
N LEU A 99 -2.57 3.77 -7.40
CA LEU A 99 -2.30 2.70 -6.43
C LEU A 99 -3.56 1.89 -6.17
N CYS A 100 -3.43 0.57 -6.17
CA CYS A 100 -4.43 -0.32 -5.60
C CYS A 100 -4.32 -0.31 -4.07
N TYR A 101 -5.39 -0.73 -3.37
CA TYR A 101 -5.37 -0.73 -1.90
C TYR A 101 -4.29 -1.66 -1.29
N HIS A 102 -3.85 -2.68 -2.03
CA HIS A 102 -2.78 -3.58 -1.58
C HIS A 102 -1.44 -2.86 -1.47
N LEU A 103 -1.10 -2.01 -2.46
CA LEU A 103 0.12 -1.19 -2.44
C LEU A 103 0.05 -0.13 -1.33
N ILE A 104 -1.10 0.53 -1.18
CA ILE A 104 -1.32 1.51 -0.10
C ILE A 104 -1.14 0.84 1.26
N GLY A 105 -1.79 -0.31 1.47
CA GLY A 105 -1.71 -1.06 2.71
C GLY A 105 -0.27 -1.48 3.02
N GLN A 106 0.44 -2.06 2.03
CA GLN A 106 1.83 -2.46 2.21
C GLN A 106 2.71 -1.30 2.65
N LYS A 107 2.59 -0.12 2.03
CA LYS A 107 3.38 1.07 2.39
C LYS A 107 3.10 1.58 3.80
N ILE A 108 1.86 1.44 4.28
CA ILE A 108 1.48 1.81 5.65
C ILE A 108 2.03 0.79 6.67
N ALA A 109 2.14 -0.48 6.31
CA ALA A 109 2.57 -1.56 7.21
C ALA A 109 4.09 -1.80 7.23
N GLU A 110 4.85 -1.07 6.42
CA GLU A 110 6.31 -1.18 6.30
C GLU A 110 7.07 -0.30 7.29
#